data_AF-A0A927SDP0-F1
#
_entry.id   AF-A0A927SDP0-F1
#
_cell.length_a   1.000
_cell.length_b   1.000
_cell.length_c   1.000
_cell.angle_alpha   90.00
_cell.angle_beta   90.00
_cell.angle_gamma   90.00
#
_symmetry.space_group_name_H-M   'P 1'
#
loop_
_entity.id
_entity.type
_entity.pdbx_description
1 polymer ?
#
loop_
_entity_poly.entity_id
_entity_poly.type
_entity_poly.pdbx_seq_one_letter_code
_entity_poly.pdbx_strand_id
1 'polypeptide(L)'
;MFRKIPCDWFLTDGILSDIRLGAPVKVMDALLRAGVVKDDGTLVSRLNREWVFRRSWRYYTTFQAPAYDGARAYLVLDALSGRYSIRLNGTELKKSDGNSMRIEVTGYIKEALNTLEIEFEPEDNSVMVPTVGLTGQMFLYDCGETAISAIDAHYENGDCCVTLQLSALSEVEIQLAFDLSVNGEIRTKKIFKDVLPGTNLIECVPFKNVPAGKASLELKVKKDEITSDSSSIVKFARESRSAARGFQVSDAFGMAITARAGGNSVVTPISNRAFTLAADRSLTAYAYGKVPVNVAQYAVSRMETLIELSGGDTSTLEKEALWRLSGIREDVFRSCIFAYGEDAPIEKKIDVSRYLQAVSVRRQAEFARLRETPFVLGHVRDTGRAFASRALFDHNDRPRPAFFALKQAWRNEHAFAVQPEGSMKDGLLTVPVHYVADEGAEPATVTAVAYAMNGEELMTANFPVMGNSSEAVGRLCVEKEENEFIIVRTMIMRNNECAGKTDTLITPEGGMLKDLSNTQLLLRDGAIANVGESAAVGVCVPGSEYFGCLLPGESVPVSTGRPGFTEGLNIIE
;
A
#
# COMPACT_ATOMS: atom_id res chain seq x y z
N MET A 1 -25.19 23.20 -2.58
CA MET A 1 -25.21 23.00 -4.05
C MET A 1 -23.79 23.15 -4.60
N PHE A 2 -23.31 22.21 -5.43
CA PHE A 2 -22.00 22.32 -6.07
C PHE A 2 -22.07 23.24 -7.29
N ARG A 3 -21.30 24.33 -7.27
CA ARG A 3 -21.07 25.19 -8.44
C ARG A 3 -19.67 24.93 -8.95
N LYS A 4 -19.57 24.40 -10.16
CA LYS A 4 -18.27 24.20 -10.81
C LYS A 4 -17.65 25.58 -11.08
N ILE A 5 -16.40 25.78 -10.65
CA ILE A 5 -15.67 27.01 -10.99
C ILE A 5 -15.37 26.96 -12.50
N PRO A 6 -15.63 28.05 -13.24
CA PRO A 6 -15.40 28.12 -14.69
C PRO A 6 -14.01 27.67 -15.12
N CYS A 7 -13.90 27.21 -16.37
CA CYS A 7 -12.71 26.52 -16.87
C CYS A 7 -11.66 27.44 -17.51
N ASP A 8 -11.81 28.77 -17.43
CA ASP A 8 -10.82 29.73 -17.92
C ASP A 8 -9.68 29.88 -16.92
N TRP A 9 -8.81 28.88 -16.91
CA TRP A 9 -7.62 28.85 -16.08
C TRP A 9 -6.43 29.41 -16.85
N PHE A 10 -5.48 29.94 -16.11
CA PHE A 10 -4.21 30.41 -16.64
C PHE A 10 -3.08 29.77 -15.83
N LEU A 11 -1.97 29.48 -16.51
CA LEU A 11 -0.77 28.93 -15.92
C LEU A 11 0.41 29.86 -16.21
N THR A 12 1.19 30.17 -15.19
CA THR A 12 2.40 31.00 -15.30
C THR A 12 3.44 30.60 -14.26
N ASP A 13 4.72 30.82 -14.55
CA ASP A 13 5.82 30.78 -13.59
C ASP A 13 6.35 32.19 -13.25
N GLY A 14 5.65 33.23 -13.74
CA GLY A 14 6.06 34.64 -13.62
C GLY A 14 7.11 35.09 -14.65
N ILE A 15 7.65 34.18 -15.46
CA ILE A 15 8.62 34.48 -16.53
C ILE A 15 7.98 34.26 -17.89
N LEU A 16 7.28 33.14 -18.06
CA LEU A 16 6.53 32.82 -19.27
C LEU A 16 5.28 33.69 -19.37
N SER A 17 4.88 33.97 -20.60
CA SER A 17 3.55 34.54 -20.87
C SER A 17 2.46 33.59 -20.39
N ASP A 18 1.36 34.15 -19.90
CA ASP A 18 0.26 33.37 -19.34
C ASP A 18 -0.28 32.36 -20.36
N ILE A 19 -0.29 31.08 -19.98
CA ILE A 19 -0.80 30.00 -20.80
C ILE A 19 -2.26 29.80 -20.44
N ARG A 20 -3.16 30.19 -21.35
CA ARG A 20 -4.59 29.93 -21.18
C ARG A 20 -4.87 28.43 -21.28
N LEU A 21 -5.54 27.90 -20.27
CA LEU A 21 -5.98 26.52 -20.16
C LEU A 21 -7.50 26.49 -20.34
N GLY A 22 -7.99 25.56 -21.18
CA GLY A 22 -9.43 25.31 -21.31
C GLY A 22 -10.02 24.46 -20.16
N ALA A 23 -9.15 23.88 -19.32
CA ALA A 23 -9.48 23.16 -18.09
C ALA A 23 -8.19 22.94 -17.30
N PRO A 24 -8.27 22.69 -15.98
CA PRO A 24 -7.11 22.28 -15.20
C PRO A 24 -6.44 21.03 -15.77
N VAL A 25 -5.12 21.12 -15.98
CA VAL A 25 -4.25 20.02 -16.39
C VAL A 25 -2.91 20.15 -15.69
N LYS A 26 -2.10 19.09 -15.71
CA LYS A 26 -0.73 19.13 -15.17
C LYS A 26 0.11 20.17 -15.91
N VAL A 27 1.11 20.71 -15.22
CA VAL A 27 2.03 21.73 -15.76
C VAL A 27 2.67 21.23 -17.06
N MET A 28 3.21 20.02 -17.07
CA MET A 28 3.86 19.45 -18.25
C MET A 28 2.89 19.33 -19.45
N ASP A 29 1.66 18.90 -19.20
CA ASP A 29 0.65 18.76 -20.26
C ASP A 29 0.25 20.13 -20.84
N ALA A 30 0.15 21.14 -19.99
CA ALA A 30 -0.10 22.53 -20.41
C ALA A 30 1.04 23.05 -21.30
N LEU A 31 2.29 22.88 -20.88
CA LEU A 31 3.47 23.34 -21.61
C LEU A 31 3.64 22.64 -22.95
N LEU A 32 3.35 21.34 -23.01
CA LEU A 32 3.36 20.57 -24.26
C LEU A 32 2.27 21.06 -25.23
N ARG A 33 1.05 21.29 -24.74
CA ARG A 33 -0.06 21.81 -25.57
C ARG A 33 0.22 23.22 -26.09
N ALA A 34 0.88 24.04 -25.29
CA ALA A 34 1.28 25.39 -25.68
C ALA A 34 2.53 25.41 -26.60
N GLY A 35 3.17 24.27 -26.84
CA GLY A 35 4.39 24.17 -27.63
C GLY A 35 5.64 24.80 -26.98
N VAL A 36 5.56 25.14 -25.68
CA VAL A 36 6.68 25.69 -24.90
C VAL A 36 7.75 24.61 -24.69
N VAL A 37 7.29 23.38 -24.49
CA VAL A 37 8.13 22.21 -24.34
C VAL A 37 7.86 21.27 -25.51
N LYS A 38 8.90 20.60 -26.01
CA LYS A 38 8.81 19.52 -26.99
C LYS A 38 9.16 18.19 -26.33
N ASP A 39 8.43 17.14 -26.70
CA ASP A 39 8.73 15.77 -26.29
C ASP A 39 8.92 14.90 -27.53
N ASP A 40 10.16 14.49 -27.76
CA ASP A 40 10.54 13.54 -28.80
C ASP A 40 10.75 12.12 -28.24
N GLY A 41 10.43 11.89 -26.96
CA GLY A 41 10.64 10.64 -26.26
C GLY A 41 12.10 10.36 -25.84
N THR A 42 13.05 11.22 -26.18
CA THR A 42 14.48 11.03 -25.86
C THR A 42 14.83 11.41 -24.43
N LEU A 43 15.96 10.91 -23.92
CA LEU A 43 16.49 11.32 -22.61
C LEU A 43 16.88 12.81 -22.61
N VAL A 44 17.42 13.32 -23.72
CA VAL A 44 17.82 14.71 -23.85
C VAL A 44 16.61 15.63 -23.70
N SER A 45 15.47 15.30 -24.34
CA SER A 45 14.26 16.10 -24.12
C SER A 45 13.76 16.01 -22.68
N ARG A 46 13.92 14.89 -21.97
CA ARG A 46 13.56 14.78 -20.54
C ARG A 46 14.46 15.62 -19.63
N LEU A 47 15.77 15.62 -19.85
CA LEU A 47 16.70 16.48 -19.13
C LEU A 47 16.43 17.97 -19.43
N ASN A 48 16.16 18.29 -20.70
CA ASN A 48 15.76 19.64 -21.11
C ASN A 48 14.40 20.08 -20.52
N ARG A 49 13.66 19.19 -19.86
CA ARG A 49 12.42 19.47 -19.16
C ARG A 49 12.57 19.57 -17.64
N GLU A 50 13.76 19.28 -17.10
CA GLU A 50 14.01 19.30 -15.66
C GLU A 50 13.70 20.66 -15.03
N TRP A 51 13.96 21.75 -15.77
CA TRP A 51 13.66 23.11 -15.32
C TRP A 51 12.18 23.31 -14.96
N VAL A 52 11.26 22.55 -15.57
CA VAL A 52 9.83 22.64 -15.28
C VAL A 52 9.56 22.30 -13.81
N PHE A 53 10.28 21.36 -13.23
CA PHE A 53 10.02 20.88 -11.86
C PHE A 53 10.77 21.68 -10.79
N ARG A 54 11.77 22.45 -11.21
CA ARG A 54 12.56 23.35 -10.36
C ARG A 54 11.98 24.77 -10.30
N ARG A 55 10.82 24.98 -10.90
CA ARG A 55 10.12 26.27 -10.88
C ARG A 55 8.83 26.19 -10.10
N SER A 56 8.46 27.31 -9.51
CA SER A 56 7.11 27.50 -8.99
C SER A 56 6.14 27.70 -10.14
N TRP A 57 4.94 27.16 -10.00
CA TRP A 57 3.89 27.30 -11.00
C TRP A 57 2.62 27.81 -10.36
N ARG A 58 2.07 28.89 -10.92
CA ARG A 58 0.83 29.50 -10.46
C ARG A 58 -0.28 29.21 -11.46
N TYR A 59 -1.30 28.52 -10.98
CA TYR A 59 -2.60 28.45 -11.62
C TYR A 59 -3.45 29.58 -11.09
N TYR A 60 -4.16 30.29 -11.95
CA TYR A 60 -5.14 31.27 -11.50
C TYR A 60 -6.36 31.33 -12.41
N THR A 61 -7.49 31.70 -11.83
CA THR A 61 -8.75 31.93 -12.54
C THR A 61 -9.58 32.99 -11.82
N THR A 62 -10.59 33.50 -12.50
CA THR A 62 -11.59 34.39 -11.92
C THR A 62 -12.98 33.82 -12.08
N PHE A 63 -13.84 33.99 -11.08
CA PHE A 63 -15.21 33.50 -11.13
C PHE A 63 -16.17 34.44 -10.40
N GLN A 64 -17.42 34.47 -10.85
CA GLN A 64 -18.49 35.18 -10.15
C GLN A 64 -19.09 34.26 -9.10
N ALA A 65 -19.33 34.79 -7.91
CA ALA A 65 -20.08 34.12 -6.84
C ALA A 65 -21.33 34.95 -6.51
N PRO A 66 -22.46 34.31 -6.16
CA PRO A 66 -23.66 35.04 -5.73
C PRO A 66 -23.42 35.76 -4.39
N ALA A 67 -24.36 36.63 -4.01
CA ALA A 67 -24.46 37.14 -2.65
C ALA A 67 -24.49 35.95 -1.68
N TYR A 68 -23.57 35.93 -0.72
CA TYR A 68 -23.58 34.94 0.35
C TYR A 68 -24.55 35.44 1.43
N ASP A 69 -25.68 34.76 1.60
CA ASP A 69 -26.76 35.13 2.53
C ASP A 69 -26.54 34.62 3.97
N GLY A 70 -25.28 34.35 4.33
CA GLY A 70 -24.89 33.80 5.64
C GLY A 70 -24.68 32.29 5.69
N ALA A 71 -24.91 31.55 4.60
CA ALA A 71 -24.55 30.14 4.47
C ALA A 71 -23.02 29.91 4.53
N ARG A 72 -22.56 28.67 4.78
CA ARG A 72 -21.12 28.33 4.71
C ARG A 72 -20.70 28.02 3.29
N ALA A 73 -19.54 28.55 2.92
CA ALA A 73 -18.90 28.30 1.64
C ALA A 73 -17.69 27.41 1.79
N TYR A 74 -17.54 26.45 0.88
CA TYR A 74 -16.36 25.60 0.80
C TYR A 74 -15.78 25.60 -0.59
N LEU A 75 -14.46 25.80 -0.69
CA LEU A 75 -13.71 25.49 -1.88
C LEU A 75 -13.28 24.02 -1.82
N VAL A 76 -13.76 23.22 -2.77
CA VAL A 76 -13.41 21.80 -2.90
C VAL A 76 -12.50 21.64 -4.11
N LEU A 77 -11.30 21.12 -3.87
CA LEU A 77 -10.30 20.82 -4.89
C LEU A 77 -9.98 19.32 -4.89
N ASP A 78 -9.94 18.73 -6.07
CA ASP A 78 -9.57 17.33 -6.26
C ASP A 78 -8.34 17.18 -7.16
N ALA A 79 -7.63 16.07 -7.02
CA ALA A 79 -6.44 15.66 -7.77
C ALA A 79 -5.40 16.79 -8.02
N LEU A 80 -5.01 17.44 -6.92
CA LEU A 80 -3.81 18.26 -6.79
C LEU A 80 -2.59 17.34 -6.70
N SER A 81 -1.43 17.78 -7.20
CA SER A 81 -0.19 17.02 -7.07
C SER A 81 1.00 17.96 -6.92
N GLY A 82 1.82 17.73 -5.89
CA GLY A 82 2.92 18.60 -5.46
C GLY A 82 2.61 19.36 -4.18
N ARG A 83 3.58 20.14 -3.68
CA ARG A 83 3.38 21.09 -2.57
C ARG A 83 2.78 22.38 -3.12
N TYR A 84 1.75 22.91 -2.49
CA TYR A 84 1.07 24.11 -2.97
C TYR A 84 0.54 25.01 -1.85
N SER A 85 0.31 26.27 -2.22
CA SER A 85 -0.44 27.27 -1.45
C SER A 85 -1.66 27.74 -2.25
N ILE A 86 -2.77 28.00 -1.56
CA ILE A 86 -4.02 28.47 -2.17
C ILE A 86 -4.34 29.85 -1.65
N ARG A 87 -4.64 30.79 -2.56
CA ARG A 87 -5.10 32.13 -2.24
C ARG A 87 -6.44 32.42 -2.88
N LEU A 88 -7.33 33.06 -2.12
CA LEU A 88 -8.61 33.58 -2.62
C LEU A 88 -8.66 35.07 -2.35
N ASN A 89 -8.89 35.86 -3.40
CA ASN A 89 -8.96 37.32 -3.35
C ASN A 89 -7.72 37.96 -2.71
N GLY A 90 -6.54 37.39 -2.94
CA GLY A 90 -5.25 37.82 -2.40
C GLY A 90 -4.94 37.29 -1.00
N THR A 91 -5.88 36.64 -0.32
CA THR A 91 -5.67 36.08 1.03
C THR A 91 -5.27 34.62 0.95
N GLU A 92 -4.15 34.26 1.59
CA GLU A 92 -3.71 32.86 1.71
C GLU A 92 -4.66 32.08 2.62
N LEU A 93 -5.25 31.02 2.08
CA LEU A 93 -6.19 30.17 2.78
C LEU A 93 -5.50 28.97 3.44
N LYS A 94 -4.58 28.32 2.71
CA LYS A 94 -3.95 27.07 3.16
C LYS A 94 -2.69 26.73 2.36
N LYS A 95 -1.76 26.03 3.02
CA LYS A 95 -0.62 25.32 2.43
C LYS A 95 -0.77 23.81 2.68
N SER A 96 -0.48 22.98 1.68
CA SER A 96 -0.59 21.52 1.80
C SER A 96 0.19 20.80 0.69
N ASP A 97 0.35 19.49 0.85
CA ASP A 97 0.90 18.53 -0.11
C ASP A 97 -0.09 17.37 -0.41
N GLY A 98 -1.33 17.49 0.06
CA GLY A 98 -2.37 16.48 -0.13
C GLY A 98 -3.03 16.51 -1.52
N ASN A 99 -3.62 15.39 -1.95
CA ASN A 99 -4.21 15.27 -3.30
C ASN A 99 -5.61 15.87 -3.44
N SER A 100 -6.37 16.00 -2.35
CA SER A 100 -7.73 16.53 -2.35
C SER A 100 -7.94 17.36 -1.09
N MET A 101 -8.74 18.42 -1.19
CA MET A 101 -8.94 19.32 -0.07
C MET A 101 -10.28 20.03 -0.12
N ARG A 102 -10.85 20.23 1.07
CA ARG A 102 -12.03 21.09 1.31
C ARG A 102 -11.60 22.20 2.26
N ILE A 103 -11.78 23.45 1.86
CA ILE A 103 -11.42 24.65 2.64
C ILE A 103 -12.67 25.49 2.84
N GLU A 104 -12.98 25.90 4.07
CA GLU A 104 -14.03 26.88 4.32
C GLU A 104 -13.59 28.27 3.84
N VAL A 105 -14.43 28.92 3.02
CA VAL A 105 -14.15 30.20 2.36
C VAL A 105 -15.24 31.24 2.59
N THR A 106 -16.14 31.01 3.54
CA THR A 106 -17.33 31.85 3.82
C THR A 106 -17.00 33.34 3.92
N GLY A 107 -16.02 33.71 4.75
CA GLY A 107 -15.62 35.11 4.96
C GLY A 107 -14.68 35.69 3.90
N TYR A 108 -14.29 34.90 2.89
CA TYR A 108 -13.30 35.29 1.87
C TYR A 108 -13.92 35.53 0.49
N ILE A 109 -15.13 35.01 0.26
CA ILE A 109 -15.84 35.19 -1.00
C ILE A 109 -16.50 36.58 -1.04
N LYS A 110 -16.40 37.22 -2.21
CA LYS A 110 -17.05 38.50 -2.51
C LYS A 110 -18.28 38.26 -3.38
N GLU A 111 -19.32 39.05 -3.17
CA GLU A 111 -20.47 39.19 -4.08
C GLU A 111 -20.06 39.97 -5.35
N ALA A 112 -19.04 39.45 -6.04
CA ALA A 112 -18.43 40.07 -7.21
C ALA A 112 -17.53 39.05 -7.92
N LEU A 113 -16.63 39.57 -8.75
CA LEU A 113 -15.54 38.81 -9.31
C LEU A 113 -14.58 38.39 -8.17
N ASN A 114 -14.38 37.09 -8.04
CA ASN A 114 -13.41 36.49 -7.15
C ASN A 114 -12.20 36.02 -7.95
N THR A 115 -11.01 36.11 -7.37
CA THR A 115 -9.76 35.59 -7.96
C THR A 115 -9.23 34.45 -7.11
N LEU A 116 -8.95 33.32 -7.73
CA LEU A 116 -8.40 32.13 -7.07
C LEU A 116 -7.06 31.78 -7.68
N GLU A 117 -6.07 31.59 -6.82
CA GLU A 117 -4.69 31.27 -7.18
C GLU A 117 -4.24 30.02 -6.44
N ILE A 118 -3.53 29.14 -7.14
CA ILE A 118 -2.87 27.96 -6.59
C ILE A 118 -1.43 28.00 -7.05
N GLU A 119 -0.51 28.20 -6.12
CA GLU A 119 0.93 28.28 -6.37
C GLU A 119 1.59 27.00 -5.89
N PHE A 120 2.11 26.21 -6.83
CA PHE A 120 2.91 25.02 -6.57
C PHE A 120 4.37 25.41 -6.35
N GLU A 121 4.96 24.88 -5.29
CA GLU A 121 6.37 25.07 -4.96
C GLU A 121 7.25 24.14 -5.81
N PRO A 122 8.54 24.50 -6.02
CA PRO A 122 9.50 23.61 -6.64
C PRO A 122 9.67 22.31 -5.83
N GLU A 123 9.98 21.23 -6.52
CA GLU A 123 10.42 19.99 -5.86
C GLU A 123 11.95 19.88 -5.94
N ASP A 124 12.63 20.08 -4.80
CA ASP A 124 14.09 20.11 -4.76
C ASP A 124 14.76 18.73 -4.92
N ASN A 125 14.02 17.62 -4.73
CA ASN A 125 14.62 16.29 -4.53
C ASN A 125 13.94 15.11 -5.25
N SER A 126 13.05 15.33 -6.23
CA SER A 126 12.46 14.19 -6.95
C SER A 126 13.33 13.72 -8.12
N VAL A 127 13.94 12.55 -7.95
CA VAL A 127 14.67 11.80 -9.01
C VAL A 127 13.72 11.37 -10.14
N MET A 128 12.40 11.48 -9.93
CA MET A 128 11.37 11.22 -10.93
C MET A 128 10.70 12.53 -11.32
N VAL A 129 10.45 12.71 -12.63
CA VAL A 129 9.57 13.74 -13.23
C VAL A 129 8.28 13.89 -12.40
N PRO A 130 8.21 14.84 -11.44
CA PRO A 130 7.07 14.91 -10.56
C PRO A 130 5.84 15.37 -11.34
N THR A 131 4.70 14.79 -11.01
CA THR A 131 3.43 15.31 -11.52
C THR A 131 3.07 16.52 -10.67
N VAL A 132 3.44 17.72 -11.13
CA VAL A 132 3.01 18.98 -10.51
C VAL A 132 1.78 19.52 -11.25
N GLY A 133 0.79 19.98 -10.50
CA GLY A 133 -0.35 20.73 -11.02
C GLY A 133 -1.71 20.23 -10.55
N LEU A 134 -2.74 20.67 -11.27
CA LEU A 134 -4.14 20.43 -10.96
C LEU A 134 -4.81 19.63 -12.08
N THR A 135 -5.37 18.46 -11.77
CA THR A 135 -6.08 17.63 -12.76
C THR A 135 -7.53 17.34 -12.42
N GLY A 136 -7.92 17.57 -11.17
CA GLY A 136 -9.29 17.35 -10.74
C GLY A 136 -10.16 18.57 -11.00
N GLN A 137 -11.42 18.42 -10.62
CA GLN A 137 -12.38 19.49 -10.72
C GLN A 137 -12.32 20.36 -9.46
N MET A 138 -12.75 21.61 -9.62
CA MET A 138 -12.87 22.55 -8.54
C MET A 138 -14.30 23.03 -8.43
N PHE A 139 -14.80 23.02 -7.21
CA PHE A 139 -16.16 23.39 -6.90
C PHE A 139 -16.17 24.42 -5.81
N LEU A 140 -17.02 25.42 -5.99
CA LEU A 140 -17.54 26.19 -4.89
C LEU A 140 -18.78 25.47 -4.37
N TYR A 141 -18.72 25.03 -3.12
CA TYR A 141 -19.78 24.30 -2.47
C TYR A 141 -20.42 25.15 -1.38
N ASP A 142 -21.68 25.48 -1.60
CA ASP A 142 -22.50 26.18 -0.61
C ASP A 142 -23.32 25.17 0.19
N CYS A 143 -23.12 25.11 1.50
CA CYS A 143 -23.91 24.30 2.42
C CYS A 143 -24.33 25.16 3.60
N GLY A 144 -25.64 25.38 3.75
CA GLY A 144 -26.29 26.35 4.66
C GLY A 144 -25.64 26.56 6.03
N GLU A 145 -26.32 26.18 7.10
CA GLU A 145 -25.80 26.35 8.47
C GLU A 145 -24.99 25.15 8.96
N THR A 146 -25.10 24.01 8.27
CA THR A 146 -24.53 22.71 8.66
C THR A 146 -23.73 22.09 7.53
N ALA A 147 -22.59 21.49 7.88
CA ALA A 147 -21.67 20.87 6.94
C ALA A 147 -21.18 19.51 7.44
N ILE A 148 -21.12 18.52 6.54
CA ILE A 148 -20.47 17.23 6.75
C ILE A 148 -18.97 17.42 6.51
N SER A 149 -18.15 17.40 7.56
CA SER A 149 -16.69 17.54 7.42
C SER A 149 -16.00 16.20 7.13
N ALA A 150 -16.53 15.11 7.68
CA ALA A 150 -16.05 13.76 7.41
C ALA A 150 -17.18 12.74 7.52
N ILE A 151 -17.09 11.67 6.73
CA ILE A 151 -17.95 10.50 6.79
C ILE A 151 -17.10 9.26 6.52
N ASP A 152 -17.22 8.27 7.38
CA ASP A 152 -16.71 6.92 7.11
C ASP A 152 -17.80 5.90 7.42
N ALA A 153 -17.74 4.75 6.74
CA ALA A 153 -18.56 3.61 7.09
C ALA A 153 -17.74 2.33 7.05
N HIS A 154 -18.02 1.47 8.01
CA HIS A 154 -17.49 0.12 8.06
C HIS A 154 -18.65 -0.86 8.27
N TYR A 155 -18.40 -2.12 7.94
CA TYR A 155 -19.36 -3.20 8.14
C TYR A 155 -18.86 -4.09 9.25
N GLU A 156 -19.69 -4.31 10.27
CA GLU A 156 -19.37 -5.16 11.40
C GLU A 156 -20.55 -6.10 11.67
N ASN A 157 -20.32 -7.42 11.65
CA ASN A 157 -21.36 -8.44 11.84
C ASN A 157 -22.61 -8.25 10.95
N GLY A 158 -22.41 -7.75 9.72
CA GLY A 158 -23.50 -7.45 8.79
C GLY A 158 -24.16 -6.07 9.01
N ASP A 159 -23.85 -5.35 10.08
CA ASP A 159 -24.36 -4.01 10.31
C ASP A 159 -23.46 -2.96 9.63
N CYS A 160 -24.06 -1.89 9.10
CA CYS A 160 -23.32 -0.75 8.56
C CYS A 160 -23.22 0.31 9.66
N CYS A 161 -22.02 0.45 10.20
CA CYS A 161 -21.67 1.43 11.21
C CYS A 161 -21.10 2.66 10.49
N VAL A 162 -21.63 3.85 10.81
CA VAL A 162 -21.26 5.10 10.16
C VAL A 162 -20.76 6.07 11.21
N THR A 163 -19.56 6.59 10.98
CA THR A 163 -18.95 7.64 11.80
C THR A 163 -18.99 8.94 11.01
N LEU A 164 -19.58 9.97 11.60
CA LEU A 164 -19.84 11.26 10.97
C LEU A 164 -19.24 12.37 11.79
N GLN A 165 -18.56 13.29 11.13
CA GLN A 165 -18.18 14.55 11.74
C GLN A 165 -19.01 15.66 11.07
N LEU A 166 -19.82 16.33 11.89
CA LEU A 166 -20.68 17.43 11.46
C LEU A 166 -20.23 18.72 12.13
N SER A 167 -20.42 19.85 11.45
CA SER A 167 -20.19 21.18 12.01
C SER A 167 -21.36 22.11 11.69
N ALA A 168 -21.88 22.76 12.73
CA ALA A 168 -22.95 23.75 12.65
C ALA A 168 -22.47 25.14 13.12
N LEU A 169 -22.98 26.22 12.50
CA LEU A 169 -22.68 27.61 12.91
C LEU A 169 -23.34 27.98 14.25
N SER A 170 -24.50 27.40 14.52
CA SER A 170 -25.27 27.58 15.74
C SER A 170 -25.90 26.26 16.14
N GLU A 171 -26.56 26.24 17.30
CA GLU A 171 -27.42 25.13 17.67
C GLU A 171 -28.58 25.02 16.67
N VAL A 172 -28.66 23.90 15.96
CA VAL A 172 -29.64 23.67 14.89
C VAL A 172 -30.19 22.25 15.02
N GLU A 173 -31.51 22.12 14.96
CA GLU A 173 -32.17 20.83 14.78
C GLU A 173 -31.97 20.36 13.34
N ILE A 174 -31.38 19.17 13.18
CA ILE A 174 -31.11 18.57 11.89
C ILE A 174 -31.79 17.21 11.74
N GLN A 175 -32.03 16.83 10.50
CA GLN A 175 -32.38 15.47 10.14
C GLN A 175 -31.26 14.84 9.29
N LEU A 176 -30.72 13.72 9.74
CA LEU A 176 -29.77 12.91 8.98
C LEU A 176 -30.54 11.82 8.23
N ALA A 177 -30.68 12.00 6.92
CA ALA A 177 -31.28 11.01 6.03
C ALA A 177 -30.21 10.17 5.36
N PHE A 178 -30.16 8.88 5.67
CA PHE A 178 -29.27 7.91 5.07
C PHE A 178 -30.03 7.11 4.01
N ASP A 179 -29.55 7.11 2.77
CA ASP A 179 -30.03 6.28 1.68
C ASP A 179 -28.95 5.21 1.38
N LEU A 180 -29.23 3.94 1.70
CA LEU A 180 -28.33 2.82 1.39
C LEU A 180 -28.78 2.13 0.11
N SER A 181 -27.87 2.00 -0.84
CA SER A 181 -28.05 1.18 -2.04
C SER A 181 -27.04 0.05 -2.07
N VAL A 182 -27.47 -1.16 -2.44
CA VAL A 182 -26.60 -2.33 -2.60
C VAL A 182 -26.72 -2.81 -4.03
N ASN A 183 -25.59 -2.92 -4.73
CA ASN A 183 -25.50 -3.26 -6.15
C ASN A 183 -26.35 -2.35 -7.06
N GLY A 184 -26.49 -1.07 -6.68
CA GLY A 184 -27.25 -0.07 -7.44
C GLY A 184 -28.74 0.00 -7.12
N GLU A 185 -29.27 -0.91 -6.29
CA GLU A 185 -30.66 -0.86 -5.83
C GLU A 185 -30.74 -0.19 -4.46
N ILE A 186 -31.55 0.87 -4.34
CA ILE A 186 -31.83 1.51 -3.04
C ILE A 186 -32.61 0.52 -2.18
N ARG A 187 -32.04 0.13 -1.04
CA ARG A 187 -32.61 -0.89 -0.15
C ARG A 187 -33.35 -0.29 1.03
N THR A 188 -32.84 0.78 1.63
CA THR A 188 -33.42 1.32 2.86
C THR A 188 -33.08 2.80 3.02
N LYS A 189 -34.02 3.54 3.61
CA LYS A 189 -33.85 4.92 4.04
C LYS A 189 -34.05 5.02 5.55
N LYS A 190 -33.15 5.69 6.26
CA LYS A 190 -33.32 6.01 7.70
C LYS A 190 -33.16 7.49 7.94
N ILE A 191 -33.96 8.03 8.84
CA ILE A 191 -33.92 9.44 9.25
C ILE A 191 -33.66 9.49 10.75
N PHE A 192 -32.63 10.21 11.15
CA PHE A 192 -32.33 10.51 12.55
C PHE A 192 -32.54 12.00 12.78
N LYS A 193 -33.14 12.37 13.92
CA LYS A 193 -33.25 13.77 14.35
C LYS A 193 -32.26 13.99 15.47
N ASP A 194 -31.53 15.09 15.41
CA ASP A 194 -30.58 15.45 16.44
C ASP A 194 -30.46 16.99 16.54
N VAL A 195 -29.93 17.46 17.66
CA VAL A 195 -29.61 18.88 17.89
C VAL A 195 -28.10 19.01 17.95
N LEU A 196 -27.51 19.80 17.05
CA LEU A 196 -26.06 19.97 16.96
C LEU A 196 -25.60 21.24 17.69
N PRO A 197 -25.00 21.16 18.89
CA PRO A 197 -24.43 22.33 19.58
C PRO A 197 -23.06 22.80 19.00
N GLY A 198 -22.86 22.76 17.68
CA GLY A 198 -21.61 23.14 17.03
C GLY A 198 -20.95 21.98 16.25
N THR A 199 -19.67 21.68 16.57
CA THR A 199 -18.95 20.55 15.95
C THR A 199 -19.11 19.29 16.78
N ASN A 200 -19.71 18.25 16.20
CA ASN A 200 -19.96 16.98 16.89
C ASN A 200 -19.49 15.79 16.05
N LEU A 201 -18.95 14.80 16.74
CA LEU A 201 -18.75 13.46 16.21
C LEU A 201 -20.01 12.65 16.53
N ILE A 202 -20.68 12.15 15.50
CA ILE A 202 -21.85 11.29 15.63
C ILE A 202 -21.46 9.91 15.14
N GLU A 203 -21.60 8.92 16.02
CA GLU A 203 -21.51 7.52 15.66
C GLU A 203 -22.92 6.92 15.66
N CYS A 204 -23.30 6.29 14.54
CA CYS A 204 -24.60 5.64 14.46
C CYS A 204 -24.55 4.36 13.62
N VAL A 205 -25.51 3.47 13.87
CA VAL A 205 -25.70 2.24 13.09
C VAL A 205 -26.98 2.38 12.28
N PRO A 206 -26.93 3.08 11.12
CA PRO A 206 -28.13 3.35 10.36
C PRO A 206 -28.73 2.09 9.74
N PHE A 207 -27.97 1.03 9.47
CA PHE A 207 -28.52 -0.19 8.86
C PHE A 207 -28.00 -1.44 9.54
N LYS A 208 -28.90 -2.40 9.77
CA LYS A 208 -28.56 -3.73 10.29
C LYS A 208 -28.72 -4.79 9.22
N ASN A 209 -27.92 -5.84 9.26
CA ASN A 209 -27.98 -6.97 8.32
C ASN A 209 -27.93 -6.54 6.83
N VAL A 210 -27.02 -5.64 6.47
CA VAL A 210 -26.80 -5.21 5.08
C VAL A 210 -26.32 -6.39 4.24
N PRO A 211 -27.02 -6.73 3.13
CA PRO A 211 -26.60 -7.79 2.22
C PRO A 211 -25.21 -7.52 1.64
N ALA A 212 -24.49 -8.58 1.31
CA ALA A 212 -23.19 -8.45 0.65
C ALA A 212 -23.30 -7.82 -0.73
N GLY A 213 -22.26 -7.08 -1.11
CA GLY A 213 -22.16 -6.43 -2.41
C GLY A 213 -21.59 -5.03 -2.33
N LYS A 214 -21.59 -4.34 -3.47
CA LYS A 214 -21.18 -2.94 -3.56
C LYS A 214 -22.26 -2.07 -2.94
N ALA A 215 -22.00 -1.56 -1.74
CA ALA A 215 -22.91 -0.70 -1.02
C ALA A 215 -22.52 0.77 -1.21
N SER A 216 -23.45 1.60 -1.66
CA SER A 216 -23.31 3.06 -1.71
C SER A 216 -24.25 3.67 -0.67
N LEU A 217 -23.68 4.41 0.26
CA LEU A 217 -24.37 5.16 1.29
C LEU A 217 -24.38 6.63 0.88
N GLU A 218 -25.56 7.21 0.74
CA GLU A 218 -25.75 8.65 0.58
C GLU A 218 -26.31 9.20 1.90
N LEU A 219 -25.64 10.21 2.45
CA LEU A 219 -26.09 10.97 3.62
C LEU A 219 -26.57 12.33 3.15
N LYS A 220 -27.75 12.74 3.60
CA LYS A 220 -28.30 14.09 3.45
C LYS A 220 -28.56 14.69 4.83
N VAL A 221 -27.98 15.84 5.12
CA VAL A 221 -28.35 16.67 6.27
C VAL A 221 -29.49 17.56 5.82
N LYS A 222 -30.61 17.54 6.53
CA LYS A 222 -31.77 18.39 6.25
C LYS A 222 -32.12 19.30 7.42
N LYS A 223 -32.62 20.48 7.11
CA LYS A 223 -33.32 21.41 8.01
C LYS A 223 -34.66 21.75 7.36
N ASP A 224 -35.77 21.55 8.08
CA ASP A 224 -37.12 21.82 7.56
C ASP A 224 -37.40 21.21 6.17
N GLU A 225 -37.00 19.94 5.97
CA GLU A 225 -37.04 19.19 4.71
C GLU A 225 -36.09 19.65 3.58
N ILE A 226 -35.40 20.78 3.74
CA ILE A 226 -34.41 21.30 2.79
C ILE A 226 -33.05 20.65 3.09
N THR A 227 -32.43 20.06 2.07
CA THR A 227 -31.09 19.44 2.22
C THR A 227 -30.02 20.53 2.28
N SER A 228 -29.34 20.66 3.42
CA SER A 228 -28.26 21.62 3.66
C SER A 228 -26.90 21.12 3.16
N ASP A 229 -26.60 19.84 3.36
CA ASP A 229 -25.38 19.18 2.87
C ASP A 229 -25.70 17.73 2.48
N SER A 230 -24.91 17.16 1.57
CA SER A 230 -24.99 15.75 1.21
C SER A 230 -23.61 15.18 0.90
N SER A 231 -23.36 13.95 1.32
CA SER A 231 -22.14 13.21 1.00
C SER A 231 -22.48 11.78 0.62
N SER A 232 -21.65 11.17 -0.24
CA SER A 232 -21.82 9.77 -0.64
C SER A 232 -20.52 9.01 -0.46
N ILE A 233 -20.60 7.81 0.10
CA ILE A 233 -19.47 6.89 0.21
C ILE A 233 -19.83 5.52 -0.37
N VAL A 234 -18.85 4.86 -0.99
CA VAL A 234 -19.05 3.54 -1.60
C VAL A 234 -18.10 2.54 -0.94
N LYS A 235 -18.69 1.55 -0.25
CA LYS A 235 -17.99 0.48 0.45
C LYS A 235 -18.48 -0.88 -0.08
N PHE A 236 -17.81 -1.97 0.27
CA PHE A 236 -18.27 -3.32 -0.06
C PHE A 236 -18.75 -4.00 1.22
N ALA A 237 -20.06 -4.25 1.31
CA ALA A 237 -20.63 -5.11 2.34
C ALA A 237 -20.24 -6.56 2.03
N ARG A 238 -19.87 -7.36 3.03
CA ARG A 238 -19.39 -8.74 2.82
C ARG A 238 -20.35 -9.77 3.38
N GLU A 239 -20.38 -10.92 2.72
CA GLU A 239 -21.22 -12.09 3.06
C GLU A 239 -20.51 -13.05 4.02
N SER A 240 -19.17 -13.03 4.05
CA SER A 240 -18.33 -13.94 4.86
C SER A 240 -17.27 -13.16 5.62
N ARG A 241 -16.84 -13.69 6.78
CA ARG A 241 -15.70 -13.17 7.57
C ARG A 241 -14.35 -13.38 6.90
N SER A 242 -14.28 -14.10 5.77
CA SER A 242 -13.01 -14.29 5.06
C SER A 242 -12.53 -12.97 4.42
N ALA A 243 -11.29 -12.60 4.71
CA ALA A 243 -10.61 -11.50 4.02
C ALA A 243 -10.61 -11.78 2.52
N ALA A 244 -11.07 -10.85 1.69
CA ALA A 244 -10.97 -11.03 0.24
C ALA A 244 -9.49 -11.15 -0.15
N ARG A 245 -9.09 -12.31 -0.69
CA ARG A 245 -7.74 -12.60 -1.18
C ARG A 245 -7.70 -12.22 -2.64
N GLY A 246 -7.21 -11.03 -2.94
CA GLY A 246 -7.34 -10.45 -4.27
C GLY A 246 -6.00 -10.06 -4.89
N PHE A 247 -5.88 -10.25 -6.19
CA PHE A 247 -4.84 -9.55 -6.95
C PHE A 247 -5.47 -8.49 -7.85
N GLN A 248 -4.72 -7.42 -8.07
CA GLN A 248 -4.97 -6.55 -9.21
C GLN A 248 -4.24 -7.15 -10.41
N VAL A 249 -4.99 -7.78 -11.31
CA VAL A 249 -4.42 -8.43 -12.50
C VAL A 249 -5.11 -7.90 -13.74
N SER A 250 -4.29 -7.46 -14.70
CA SER A 250 -4.73 -6.93 -15.98
C SER A 250 -4.77 -7.97 -17.09
N ASP A 251 -4.27 -9.18 -16.84
CA ASP A 251 -4.09 -10.22 -17.84
C ASP A 251 -4.46 -11.62 -17.31
N ALA A 252 -4.73 -12.53 -18.24
CA ALA A 252 -5.14 -13.90 -17.95
C ALA A 252 -4.07 -14.69 -17.17
N PHE A 253 -2.80 -14.33 -17.34
CA PHE A 253 -1.70 -14.95 -16.60
C PHE A 253 -1.77 -14.61 -15.11
N GLY A 254 -1.95 -13.33 -14.78
CA GLY A 254 -2.15 -12.86 -13.42
C GLY A 254 -3.36 -13.51 -12.76
N MET A 255 -4.46 -13.74 -13.50
CA MET A 255 -5.61 -14.48 -12.99
C MET A 255 -5.27 -15.95 -12.65
N ALA A 256 -4.52 -16.64 -13.51
CA ALA A 256 -4.09 -18.02 -13.25
C ALA A 256 -3.14 -18.11 -12.04
N ILE A 257 -2.23 -17.16 -11.89
CA ILE A 257 -1.35 -17.06 -10.72
C ILE A 257 -2.14 -16.77 -9.45
N THR A 258 -3.15 -15.90 -9.53
CA THR A 258 -4.05 -15.58 -8.42
C THR A 258 -4.71 -16.83 -7.88
N ALA A 259 -5.31 -17.63 -8.77
CA ALA A 259 -5.93 -18.89 -8.41
C ALA A 259 -4.91 -19.87 -7.80
N ARG A 260 -3.70 -19.97 -8.38
CA ARG A 260 -2.63 -20.85 -7.87
C ARG A 260 -2.12 -20.46 -6.47
N ALA A 261 -2.18 -19.17 -6.13
CA ALA A 261 -1.82 -18.66 -4.81
C ALA A 261 -2.95 -18.78 -3.77
N GLY A 262 -4.15 -19.24 -4.16
CA GLY A 262 -5.31 -19.34 -3.27
C GLY A 262 -6.16 -18.06 -3.19
N GLY A 263 -6.02 -17.14 -4.15
CA GLY A 263 -6.86 -15.94 -4.23
C GLY A 263 -8.27 -16.25 -4.73
N ASN A 264 -9.27 -15.60 -4.13
CA ASN A 264 -10.70 -15.80 -4.39
C ASN A 264 -11.39 -14.58 -5.04
N SER A 265 -10.63 -13.51 -5.34
CA SER A 265 -11.16 -12.31 -6.01
C SER A 265 -10.15 -11.72 -6.99
N VAL A 266 -10.65 -11.12 -8.07
CA VAL A 266 -9.84 -10.45 -9.10
C VAL A 266 -10.37 -9.03 -9.27
N VAL A 267 -9.49 -8.03 -9.15
CA VAL A 267 -9.82 -6.64 -9.46
C VAL A 267 -9.19 -6.27 -10.81
N THR A 268 -10.02 -6.06 -11.83
CA THR A 268 -9.59 -5.66 -13.19
C THR A 268 -9.25 -4.15 -13.27
N PRO A 269 -8.34 -3.71 -14.17
CA PRO A 269 -7.62 -2.43 -14.09
C PRO A 269 -8.49 -1.21 -14.50
N ILE A 270 -8.24 0.04 -14.07
CA ILE A 270 -7.16 0.96 -14.51
C ILE A 270 -7.06 2.16 -13.51
N SER A 271 -5.84 2.68 -13.32
CA SER A 271 -5.44 3.99 -12.74
C SER A 271 -5.25 4.11 -11.23
N ASN A 272 -4.58 5.21 -10.81
CA ASN A 272 -4.51 5.73 -9.43
C ASN A 272 -5.85 5.64 -8.70
N ARG A 273 -6.96 5.71 -9.43
CA ARG A 273 -8.33 5.53 -8.94
C ARG A 273 -8.55 4.19 -8.24
N ALA A 274 -7.80 3.14 -8.54
CA ALA A 274 -7.85 1.86 -7.82
C ALA A 274 -7.14 1.90 -6.47
N PHE A 275 -6.02 2.62 -6.36
CA PHE A 275 -5.35 2.89 -5.07
C PHE A 275 -6.16 3.88 -4.22
N THR A 276 -6.76 4.89 -4.84
CA THR A 276 -7.74 5.78 -4.19
C THR A 276 -8.96 4.98 -3.76
N LEU A 277 -9.55 4.13 -4.61
CA LEU A 277 -10.64 3.23 -4.21
C LEU A 277 -10.22 2.27 -3.09
N ALA A 278 -8.97 1.79 -3.10
CA ALA A 278 -8.46 0.90 -2.10
C ALA A 278 -8.31 1.61 -0.76
N ALA A 279 -7.76 2.82 -0.76
CA ALA A 279 -7.68 3.69 0.41
C ALA A 279 -9.08 4.08 0.91
N ASP A 280 -9.98 4.51 0.02
CA ASP A 280 -11.37 4.87 0.32
C ASP A 280 -12.18 3.68 0.88
N ARG A 281 -11.78 2.45 0.56
CA ARG A 281 -12.42 1.20 1.03
C ARG A 281 -11.67 0.49 2.14
N SER A 282 -10.70 1.14 2.76
CA SER A 282 -9.90 0.57 3.86
C SER A 282 -9.22 -0.76 3.48
N LEU A 283 -8.91 -0.95 2.20
CA LEU A 283 -8.15 -2.10 1.73
C LEU A 283 -6.68 -1.90 2.13
N THR A 284 -6.03 -2.97 2.59
CA THR A 284 -4.58 -2.95 2.79
C THR A 284 -3.91 -3.09 1.43
N ALA A 285 -3.64 -1.95 0.79
CA ALA A 285 -2.94 -1.90 -0.48
C ALA A 285 -1.43 -1.78 -0.23
N TYR A 286 -0.65 -2.76 -0.69
CA TYR A 286 0.81 -2.62 -0.67
C TYR A 286 1.29 -1.84 -1.89
N ALA A 287 1.44 -0.53 -1.72
CA ALA A 287 2.09 0.34 -2.68
C ALA A 287 3.49 0.72 -2.16
N TYR A 288 4.54 0.02 -2.57
CA TYR A 288 5.86 0.67 -2.58
C TYR A 288 5.84 1.83 -3.62
N GLY A 289 6.68 2.85 -3.50
CA GLY A 289 6.66 4.01 -4.41
C GLY A 289 6.86 3.63 -5.88
N LYS A 290 5.98 4.12 -6.78
CA LYS A 290 5.99 3.85 -8.23
C LYS A 290 7.41 3.93 -8.82
N VAL A 291 7.91 2.84 -9.41
CA VAL A 291 8.96 2.94 -10.43
C VAL A 291 8.25 2.75 -11.77
N PRO A 292 8.32 3.71 -12.70
CA PRO A 292 7.76 3.52 -14.02
C PRO A 292 8.51 2.36 -14.69
N VAL A 293 7.82 1.25 -14.97
CA VAL A 293 8.34 0.04 -15.63
C VAL A 293 9.11 0.36 -16.92
N ASN A 294 8.71 1.43 -17.59
CA ASN A 294 9.30 2.04 -18.76
C ASN A 294 10.70 2.68 -18.55
N VAL A 295 11.08 3.03 -17.31
CA VAL A 295 12.45 3.50 -16.98
C VAL A 295 13.38 2.32 -16.72
N ALA A 296 12.91 1.30 -15.98
CA ALA A 296 13.69 0.09 -15.70
C ALA A 296 13.92 -0.76 -16.96
N GLN A 297 12.91 -0.94 -17.81
CA GLN A 297 13.05 -1.63 -19.11
C GLN A 297 14.02 -0.90 -20.05
N TYR A 298 14.00 0.45 -20.04
CA TYR A 298 14.89 1.27 -20.84
C TYR A 298 16.35 1.18 -20.36
N ALA A 299 16.58 1.18 -19.05
CA ALA A 299 17.90 0.98 -18.45
C ALA A 299 18.51 -0.38 -18.80
N VAL A 300 17.70 -1.45 -18.73
CA VAL A 300 18.15 -2.81 -19.07
C VAL A 300 18.47 -2.94 -20.56
N SER A 301 17.67 -2.34 -21.44
CA SER A 301 17.90 -2.39 -22.89
C SER A 301 19.19 -1.72 -23.36
N ARG A 302 19.83 -0.91 -22.50
CA ARG A 302 21.10 -0.23 -22.79
C ARG A 302 22.26 -0.70 -21.92
N MET A 303 22.06 -1.70 -21.06
CA MET A 303 23.15 -2.22 -20.23
C MET A 303 24.23 -2.88 -21.10
N GLU A 304 23.83 -3.60 -22.16
CA GLU A 304 24.78 -4.14 -23.15
C GLU A 304 25.54 -3.02 -23.86
N THR A 305 24.87 -1.94 -24.25
CA THR A 305 25.50 -0.76 -24.86
C THR A 305 26.42 -0.02 -23.90
N LEU A 306 26.08 0.06 -22.60
CA LEU A 306 26.93 0.69 -21.58
C LEU A 306 28.15 -0.17 -21.25
N ILE A 307 28.01 -1.49 -21.25
CA ILE A 307 29.11 -2.46 -21.12
C ILE A 307 30.02 -2.40 -22.35
N GLU A 308 29.47 -2.30 -23.56
CA GLU A 308 30.26 -2.09 -24.79
C GLU A 308 31.00 -0.75 -24.77
N LEU A 309 30.32 0.35 -24.38
CA LEU A 309 30.91 1.68 -24.30
C LEU A 309 31.98 1.81 -23.21
N SER A 310 31.89 1.00 -22.14
CA SER A 310 32.93 0.91 -21.12
C SER A 310 34.07 -0.05 -21.49
N GLY A 311 34.08 -0.58 -22.73
CA GLY A 311 35.08 -1.52 -23.20
C GLY A 311 35.03 -2.87 -22.49
N GLY A 312 33.88 -3.24 -21.93
CA GLY A 312 33.69 -4.43 -21.09
C GLY A 312 34.12 -4.24 -19.64
N ASP A 313 34.69 -3.08 -19.28
CA ASP A 313 35.12 -2.79 -17.91
C ASP A 313 33.96 -2.17 -17.12
N THR A 314 33.31 -2.99 -16.28
CA THR A 314 32.20 -2.54 -15.42
C THR A 314 32.67 -1.72 -14.22
N SER A 315 33.97 -1.59 -13.98
CA SER A 315 34.53 -0.79 -12.89
C SER A 315 34.59 0.71 -13.18
N THR A 316 34.50 1.11 -14.45
CA THR A 316 34.61 2.52 -14.89
C THR A 316 33.28 3.28 -14.85
N LEU A 317 32.16 2.54 -14.77
CA LEU A 317 30.85 3.12 -14.52
C LEU A 317 30.74 3.35 -13.01
N GLU A 318 30.84 4.61 -12.56
CA GLU A 318 30.61 4.96 -11.15
C GLU A 318 29.34 4.26 -10.65
N LYS A 319 29.46 3.48 -9.57
CA LYS A 319 28.36 2.65 -9.04
C LYS A 319 27.06 3.46 -8.99
N GLU A 320 27.11 4.69 -8.49
CA GLU A 320 25.97 5.59 -8.41
C GLU A 320 25.32 5.94 -9.77
N ALA A 321 26.11 6.08 -10.84
CA ALA A 321 25.61 6.41 -12.17
C ALA A 321 24.83 5.25 -12.79
N LEU A 322 25.33 4.01 -12.67
CA LEU A 322 24.61 2.79 -13.09
C LEU A 322 23.27 2.65 -12.37
N TRP A 323 23.22 2.98 -11.08
CA TRP A 323 22.01 2.86 -10.28
C TRP A 323 20.99 3.96 -10.55
N ARG A 324 21.43 5.22 -10.70
CA ARG A 324 20.56 6.33 -11.15
C ARG A 324 19.93 6.03 -12.51
N LEU A 325 20.68 5.37 -13.40
CA LEU A 325 20.19 4.95 -14.71
C LEU A 325 19.19 3.78 -14.62
N SER A 326 19.32 2.88 -13.63
CA SER A 326 18.44 1.71 -13.43
C SER A 326 17.02 2.02 -12.93
N GLY A 327 16.78 3.23 -12.42
CA GLY A 327 15.47 3.64 -11.87
C GLY A 327 15.11 3.00 -10.52
N ILE A 328 16.05 2.33 -9.85
CA ILE A 328 15.86 1.80 -8.50
C ILE A 328 15.80 2.98 -7.52
N ARG A 329 14.76 3.02 -6.67
CA ARG A 329 14.64 4.05 -5.64
C ARG A 329 15.75 3.88 -4.61
N GLU A 330 16.37 4.99 -4.22
CA GLU A 330 17.46 5.04 -3.25
C GLU A 330 17.08 4.45 -1.88
N ASP A 331 15.79 4.48 -1.50
CA ASP A 331 15.30 3.93 -0.23
C ASP A 331 15.39 2.39 -0.16
N VAL A 332 15.06 1.68 -1.24
CA VAL A 332 15.21 0.21 -1.34
C VAL A 332 16.69 -0.17 -1.20
N PHE A 333 17.57 0.60 -1.82
CA PHE A 333 19.01 0.40 -1.77
C PHE A 333 19.57 0.69 -0.37
N ARG A 334 19.16 1.79 0.26
CA ARG A 334 19.53 2.10 1.65
C ARG A 334 19.06 1.03 2.62
N SER A 335 17.87 0.43 2.43
CA SER A 335 17.43 -0.70 3.26
C SER A 335 18.31 -1.95 3.07
N CYS A 336 18.75 -2.24 1.85
CA CYS A 336 19.66 -3.38 1.59
C CYS A 336 21.08 -3.11 2.11
N ILE A 337 21.60 -1.89 1.92
CA ILE A 337 22.87 -1.43 2.51
C ILE A 337 22.80 -1.49 4.03
N PHE A 338 21.73 -0.99 4.63
CA PHE A 338 21.56 -1.00 6.08
C PHE A 338 21.53 -2.43 6.62
N ALA A 339 20.87 -3.36 5.91
CA ALA A 339 20.76 -4.74 6.34
C ALA A 339 22.05 -5.56 6.20
N TYR A 340 22.94 -5.24 5.23
CA TYR A 340 24.08 -6.09 4.89
C TYR A 340 25.44 -5.41 4.72
N GLY A 341 25.50 -4.08 4.81
CA GLY A 341 26.69 -3.27 4.59
C GLY A 341 26.89 -2.84 3.12
N GLU A 342 27.56 -1.70 2.92
CA GLU A 342 27.87 -1.16 1.59
C GLU A 342 28.76 -2.09 0.76
N ASP A 343 29.60 -2.88 1.42
CA ASP A 343 30.64 -3.70 0.78
C ASP A 343 30.17 -5.10 0.34
N ALA A 344 28.95 -5.52 0.68
CA ALA A 344 28.49 -6.86 0.34
C ALA A 344 28.45 -7.10 -1.20
N PRO A 345 28.78 -8.32 -1.67
CA PRO A 345 28.66 -8.70 -3.08
C PRO A 345 27.24 -8.46 -3.62
N ILE A 346 27.11 -8.21 -4.92
CA ILE A 346 25.82 -7.85 -5.52
C ILE A 346 24.83 -9.02 -5.47
N GLU A 347 25.30 -10.24 -5.62
CA GLU A 347 24.54 -11.48 -5.50
C GLU A 347 23.89 -11.56 -4.11
N LYS A 348 24.68 -11.28 -3.07
CA LYS A 348 24.19 -11.28 -1.69
C LYS A 348 23.13 -10.21 -1.45
N LYS A 349 23.31 -9.03 -2.02
CA LYS A 349 22.32 -7.94 -1.96
C LYS A 349 21.02 -8.33 -2.67
N ILE A 350 21.10 -9.09 -3.78
CA ILE A 350 19.92 -9.61 -4.49
C ILE A 350 19.17 -10.60 -3.59
N ASP A 351 19.85 -11.57 -2.99
CA ASP A 351 19.22 -12.56 -2.10
C ASP A 351 18.52 -11.90 -0.90
N VAL A 352 19.19 -10.93 -0.28
CA VAL A 352 18.63 -10.13 0.82
C VAL A 352 17.40 -9.36 0.35
N SER A 353 17.45 -8.71 -0.81
CA SER A 353 16.30 -7.97 -1.34
C SER A 353 15.09 -8.88 -1.59
N ARG A 354 15.30 -10.10 -2.10
CA ARG A 354 14.25 -11.09 -2.38
C ARG A 354 13.66 -11.65 -1.08
N TYR A 355 14.50 -11.93 -0.08
CA TYR A 355 14.03 -12.33 1.24
C TYR A 355 13.20 -11.23 1.91
N LEU A 356 13.69 -9.98 1.91
CA LEU A 356 12.96 -8.85 2.49
C LEU A 356 11.62 -8.63 1.79
N GLN A 357 11.58 -8.75 0.46
CA GLN A 357 10.33 -8.74 -0.30
C GLN A 357 9.40 -9.86 0.19
N ALA A 358 9.92 -11.09 0.33
CA ALA A 358 9.12 -12.25 0.71
C ALA A 358 8.52 -12.13 2.11
N VAL A 359 9.33 -11.78 3.11
CA VAL A 359 8.86 -11.58 4.49
C VAL A 359 7.89 -10.40 4.57
N SER A 360 8.15 -9.31 3.84
CA SER A 360 7.25 -8.15 3.85
C SER A 360 5.89 -8.46 3.22
N VAL A 361 5.87 -9.17 2.09
CA VAL A 361 4.62 -9.61 1.44
C VAL A 361 3.86 -10.56 2.35
N ARG A 362 4.54 -11.55 2.94
CA ARG A 362 3.93 -12.49 3.89
C ARG A 362 3.30 -11.78 5.09
N ARG A 363 4.06 -10.91 5.76
CA ARG A 363 3.60 -10.17 6.95
C ARG A 363 2.37 -9.31 6.66
N GLN A 364 2.30 -8.69 5.49
CA GLN A 364 1.15 -7.89 5.14
C GLN A 364 -0.07 -8.73 4.77
N ALA A 365 0.12 -9.86 4.10
CA ALA A 365 -0.96 -10.81 3.86
C ALA A 365 -1.50 -11.33 5.20
N GLU A 366 -0.63 -11.67 6.15
CA GLU A 366 -0.97 -12.06 7.52
C GLU A 366 -1.77 -10.97 8.25
N PHE A 367 -1.30 -9.72 8.25
CA PHE A 367 -2.02 -8.61 8.88
C PHE A 367 -3.34 -8.27 8.19
N ALA A 368 -3.42 -8.38 6.87
CA ALA A 368 -4.66 -8.22 6.15
C ALA A 368 -5.68 -9.29 6.57
N ARG A 369 -5.22 -10.54 6.77
CA ARG A 369 -6.08 -11.61 7.30
C ARG A 369 -6.55 -11.31 8.73
N LEU A 370 -5.64 -10.90 9.63
CA LEU A 370 -5.99 -10.57 11.01
C LEU A 370 -7.00 -9.42 11.11
N ARG A 371 -6.90 -8.44 10.22
CA ARG A 371 -7.79 -7.27 10.17
C ARG A 371 -9.03 -7.50 9.31
N GLU A 372 -9.17 -8.70 8.73
CA GLU A 372 -10.19 -9.04 7.74
C GLU A 372 -10.25 -8.03 6.57
N THR A 373 -9.14 -7.34 6.27
CA THR A 373 -9.03 -6.39 5.17
C THR A 373 -8.54 -7.09 3.90
N PRO A 374 -8.91 -6.62 2.70
CA PRO A 374 -8.40 -7.21 1.49
C PRO A 374 -6.94 -6.85 1.33
N PHE A 375 -6.15 -7.83 0.92
CA PHE A 375 -4.77 -7.64 0.51
C PHE A 375 -4.73 -7.56 -1.01
N VAL A 376 -4.18 -6.49 -1.57
CA VAL A 376 -4.07 -6.29 -3.02
C VAL A 376 -2.62 -6.11 -3.44
N LEU A 377 -2.18 -6.93 -4.38
CA LEU A 377 -0.87 -6.82 -5.04
C LEU A 377 -1.01 -6.14 -6.40
N GLY A 378 -0.25 -5.06 -6.61
CA GLY A 378 -0.30 -4.26 -7.84
C GLY A 378 0.60 -4.72 -9.00
N HIS A 379 1.53 -5.66 -8.76
CA HIS A 379 2.45 -6.17 -9.78
C HIS A 379 2.72 -7.65 -9.55
N VAL A 380 2.12 -8.53 -10.36
CA VAL A 380 2.30 -9.99 -10.23
C VAL A 380 3.51 -10.48 -11.00
N ARG A 381 3.73 -9.94 -12.22
CA ARG A 381 4.74 -10.39 -13.16
C ARG A 381 5.48 -9.20 -13.76
N ASP A 382 6.78 -9.37 -14.02
CA ASP A 382 7.52 -8.42 -14.85
C ASP A 382 7.17 -8.59 -16.33
N THR A 383 6.80 -7.51 -17.00
CA THR A 383 6.51 -7.51 -18.44
C THR A 383 7.78 -7.44 -19.30
N GLY A 384 8.94 -7.26 -18.69
CA GLY A 384 10.25 -7.29 -19.33
C GLY A 384 11.35 -7.38 -18.29
N ARG A 385 12.62 -7.51 -18.71
CA ARG A 385 13.75 -7.54 -17.77
C ARG A 385 13.74 -6.28 -16.90
N ALA A 386 13.87 -6.47 -15.59
CA ALA A 386 13.90 -5.39 -14.61
C ALA A 386 15.01 -5.68 -13.59
N PHE A 387 15.80 -4.67 -13.24
CA PHE A 387 16.81 -4.77 -12.18
C PHE A 387 16.19 -4.87 -10.79
N ALA A 388 15.06 -4.19 -10.59
CA ALA A 388 14.25 -4.31 -9.39
C ALA A 388 12.78 -4.23 -9.77
N SER A 389 11.96 -5.06 -9.12
CA SER A 389 10.51 -4.99 -9.24
C SER A 389 9.86 -5.67 -8.05
N ARG A 390 8.54 -5.45 -7.89
CA ARG A 390 7.71 -6.11 -6.87
C ARG A 390 7.00 -7.35 -7.38
N ALA A 391 7.31 -7.73 -8.61
CA ALA A 391 6.68 -8.88 -9.20
C ALA A 391 6.96 -10.11 -8.34
N LEU A 392 5.95 -10.95 -8.21
CA LEU A 392 6.10 -12.29 -7.65
C LEU A 392 6.76 -13.24 -8.64
N PHE A 393 6.69 -12.90 -9.93
CA PHE A 393 7.28 -13.64 -11.04
C PHE A 393 8.20 -12.71 -11.84
N ASP A 394 9.39 -13.19 -12.16
CA ASP A 394 10.27 -12.47 -13.08
C ASP A 394 9.71 -12.50 -14.52
N HIS A 395 10.42 -11.84 -15.44
CA HIS A 395 10.02 -11.76 -16.85
C HIS A 395 9.99 -13.11 -17.57
N ASN A 396 10.69 -14.12 -17.04
CA ASN A 396 10.76 -15.49 -17.54
C ASN A 396 9.77 -16.42 -16.83
N ASP A 397 8.77 -15.87 -16.14
CA ASP A 397 7.76 -16.62 -15.39
C ASP A 397 8.34 -17.47 -14.24
N ARG A 398 9.53 -17.13 -13.75
CA ARG A 398 10.10 -17.81 -12.58
C ARG A 398 9.52 -17.19 -11.31
N PRO A 399 8.92 -17.99 -10.42
CA PRO A 399 8.43 -17.48 -9.14
C PRO A 399 9.62 -17.07 -8.26
N ARG A 400 9.49 -15.90 -7.62
CA ARG A 400 10.40 -15.41 -6.60
C ARG A 400 9.99 -15.94 -5.22
N PRO A 401 10.87 -15.88 -4.19
CA PRO A 401 10.53 -16.31 -2.84
C PRO A 401 9.23 -15.68 -2.29
N ALA A 402 8.95 -14.43 -2.66
CA ALA A 402 7.73 -13.73 -2.25
C ALA A 402 6.43 -14.41 -2.71
N PHE A 403 6.44 -15.13 -3.83
CA PHE A 403 5.29 -15.92 -4.26
C PHE A 403 4.98 -17.04 -3.27
N PHE A 404 6.00 -17.79 -2.87
CA PHE A 404 5.85 -18.93 -1.96
C PHE A 404 5.52 -18.47 -0.54
N ALA A 405 6.13 -17.38 -0.08
CA ALA A 405 5.81 -16.76 1.20
C ALA A 405 4.35 -16.27 1.27
N LEU A 406 3.86 -15.67 0.18
CA LEU A 406 2.45 -15.28 0.06
C LEU A 406 1.52 -16.49 0.05
N LYS A 407 1.84 -17.50 -0.76
CA LYS A 407 1.07 -18.75 -0.85
C LYS A 407 0.97 -19.45 0.51
N GLN A 408 2.03 -19.42 1.32
CA GLN A 408 2.02 -19.92 2.70
C GLN A 408 1.01 -19.12 3.57
N ALA A 409 1.10 -17.79 3.58
CA ALA A 409 0.19 -16.93 4.37
C ALA A 409 -1.29 -17.01 3.95
N TRP A 410 -1.56 -17.45 2.72
CA TRP A 410 -2.89 -17.59 2.15
C TRP A 410 -3.43 -19.02 2.09
N ARG A 411 -2.76 -19.97 2.74
CA ARG A 411 -3.39 -21.26 3.01
C ARG A 411 -4.72 -21.05 3.73
N ASN A 412 -5.68 -21.94 3.50
CA ASN A 412 -7.00 -21.86 4.16
C ASN A 412 -6.86 -21.68 5.68
N GLU A 413 -5.89 -22.37 6.25
CA GLU A 413 -5.45 -22.20 7.63
C GLU A 413 -3.98 -21.81 7.67
N HIS A 414 -3.65 -20.85 8.53
CA HIS A 414 -2.28 -20.37 8.68
C HIS A 414 -2.03 -19.99 10.14
N ALA A 415 -0.98 -20.56 10.71
CA ALA A 415 -0.43 -20.16 12.00
C ALA A 415 0.91 -19.45 11.77
N PHE A 416 1.18 -18.41 12.55
CA PHE A 416 2.40 -17.62 12.44
C PHE A 416 2.70 -16.87 13.73
N ALA A 417 3.99 -16.56 13.92
CA ALA A 417 4.46 -15.69 14.98
C ALA A 417 4.74 -14.29 14.42
N VAL A 418 4.48 -13.27 15.24
CA VAL A 418 4.71 -11.86 14.88
C VAL A 418 5.88 -11.32 15.69
N GLN A 419 6.74 -10.52 15.06
CA GLN A 419 7.80 -9.78 15.75
C GLN A 419 7.19 -8.97 16.92
N PRO A 420 7.68 -9.11 18.16
CA PRO A 420 7.11 -8.41 19.30
C PRO A 420 7.24 -6.89 19.17
N GLU A 421 6.24 -6.18 19.68
CA GLU A 421 6.27 -4.72 19.82
C GLU A 421 6.97 -4.36 21.14
N GLY A 422 8.22 -3.90 21.05
CA GLY A 422 9.02 -3.45 22.18
C GLY A 422 10.28 -4.28 22.43
N SER A 423 11.14 -3.76 23.30
CA SER A 423 12.38 -4.42 23.74
C SER A 423 12.09 -5.57 24.71
N MET A 424 13.07 -6.46 24.88
CA MET A 424 12.98 -7.49 25.93
C MET A 424 12.85 -6.85 27.31
N LYS A 425 12.12 -7.53 28.20
CA LYS A 425 12.04 -7.16 29.62
C LYS A 425 12.66 -8.29 30.43
N ASP A 426 13.67 -7.96 31.23
CA ASP A 426 14.32 -8.90 32.15
C ASP A 426 14.83 -10.19 31.46
N GLY A 427 15.33 -10.09 30.22
CA GLY A 427 15.82 -11.23 29.43
C GLY A 427 14.71 -12.12 28.83
N LEU A 428 13.45 -11.72 28.98
CA LEU A 428 12.30 -12.46 28.46
C LEU A 428 11.74 -11.79 27.20
N LEU A 429 11.72 -12.55 26.11
CA LEU A 429 11.09 -12.19 24.85
C LEU A 429 9.68 -12.80 24.79
N THR A 430 8.65 -11.97 24.61
CA THR A 430 7.27 -12.44 24.50
C THR A 430 6.77 -12.33 23.06
N VAL A 431 6.68 -13.43 22.33
CA VAL A 431 6.32 -13.47 20.92
C VAL A 431 4.83 -13.82 20.73
N PRO A 432 4.00 -12.92 20.17
CA PRO A 432 2.60 -13.22 19.86
C PRO A 432 2.48 -14.31 18.79
N VAL A 433 1.59 -15.28 19.03
CA VAL A 433 1.26 -16.35 18.10
C VAL A 433 -0.18 -16.18 17.64
N HIS A 434 -0.39 -16.24 16.33
CA HIS A 434 -1.68 -16.04 15.69
C HIS A 434 -2.09 -17.28 14.89
N TYR A 435 -3.40 -17.45 14.75
CA TYR A 435 -4.03 -18.46 13.93
C TYR A 435 -5.17 -17.83 13.15
N VAL A 436 -5.13 -17.96 11.84
CA VAL A 436 -6.18 -17.49 10.95
C VAL A 436 -6.69 -18.63 10.08
N ALA A 437 -7.99 -18.69 9.92
CA ALA A 437 -8.67 -19.75 9.20
C ALA A 437 -9.83 -19.21 8.38
N ASP A 438 -10.10 -19.81 7.22
CA ASP A 438 -11.35 -19.60 6.50
C ASP A 438 -12.52 -20.29 7.22
N GLU A 439 -13.76 -19.94 6.86
CA GLU A 439 -14.96 -20.51 7.46
C GLU A 439 -14.99 -22.06 7.34
N GLY A 440 -15.37 -22.72 8.43
CA GLY A 440 -15.49 -24.18 8.48
C GLY A 440 -14.22 -24.94 8.86
N ALA A 441 -13.14 -24.27 9.28
CA ALA A 441 -11.96 -24.96 9.78
C ALA A 441 -12.24 -25.80 11.03
N GLU A 442 -11.75 -27.04 11.03
CA GLU A 442 -11.86 -27.95 12.17
C GLU A 442 -10.99 -27.49 13.34
N PRO A 443 -11.35 -27.82 14.60
CA PRO A 443 -10.49 -27.63 15.74
C PRO A 443 -9.08 -28.16 15.50
N ALA A 444 -8.08 -27.42 15.97
CA ALA A 444 -6.67 -27.78 15.85
C ALA A 444 -5.89 -27.34 17.09
N THR A 445 -4.63 -27.76 17.18
CA THR A 445 -3.67 -27.20 18.13
C THR A 445 -2.58 -26.48 17.37
N VAL A 446 -2.34 -25.21 17.68
CA VAL A 446 -1.17 -24.50 17.18
C VAL A 446 -0.01 -24.75 18.13
N THR A 447 0.99 -25.48 17.66
CA THR A 447 2.26 -25.66 18.38
C THR A 447 3.25 -24.60 17.91
N ALA A 448 3.76 -23.79 18.83
CA ALA A 448 4.82 -22.82 18.57
C ALA A 448 6.10 -23.26 19.28
N VAL A 449 7.21 -23.33 18.53
CA VAL A 449 8.53 -23.72 19.03
C VAL A 449 9.54 -22.64 18.68
N ALA A 450 10.28 -22.15 19.66
CA ALA A 450 11.42 -21.26 19.46
C ALA A 450 12.70 -22.08 19.40
N TYR A 451 13.52 -21.81 18.38
CA TYR A 451 14.83 -22.40 18.21
C TYR A 451 15.90 -21.32 18.21
N ALA A 452 17.04 -21.61 18.84
CA ALA A 452 18.27 -20.88 18.59
C ALA A 452 18.78 -21.17 17.18
N MET A 453 19.69 -20.33 16.70
CA MET A 453 20.26 -20.47 15.35
C MET A 453 21.06 -21.77 15.17
N ASN A 454 21.50 -22.46 16.23
CA ASN A 454 22.16 -23.76 16.17
C ASN A 454 21.18 -24.95 16.14
N GLY A 455 19.87 -24.69 16.11
CA GLY A 455 18.82 -25.72 16.14
C GLY A 455 18.40 -26.20 17.52
N GLU A 456 18.99 -25.69 18.60
CA GLU A 456 18.56 -25.98 19.97
C GLU A 456 17.14 -25.45 20.20
N GLU A 457 16.26 -26.29 20.74
CA GLU A 457 14.91 -25.89 21.13
C GLU A 457 14.98 -25.10 22.44
N LEU A 458 14.54 -23.86 22.40
CA LEU A 458 14.53 -22.94 23.55
C LEU A 458 13.22 -23.02 24.33
N MET A 459 12.09 -23.15 23.62
CA MET A 459 10.75 -23.15 24.25
C MET A 459 9.71 -23.74 23.30
N THR A 460 8.76 -24.49 23.85
CA THR A 460 7.57 -24.99 23.14
C THR A 460 6.29 -24.63 23.87
N ALA A 461 5.27 -24.20 23.14
CA ALA A 461 3.93 -23.97 23.65
C ALA A 461 2.85 -24.51 22.69
N ASN A 462 1.72 -24.95 23.26
CA ASN A 462 0.58 -25.49 22.52
C ASN A 462 -0.67 -24.66 22.80
N PHE A 463 -1.35 -24.22 21.74
CA PHE A 463 -2.52 -23.36 21.81
C PHE A 463 -3.70 -24.05 21.14
N PRO A 464 -4.71 -24.55 21.88
CA PRO A 464 -5.91 -25.10 21.27
C PRO A 464 -6.71 -24.00 20.57
N VAL A 465 -7.15 -24.25 19.34
CA VAL A 465 -7.91 -23.29 18.52
C VAL A 465 -9.19 -23.94 18.00
N MET A 466 -10.31 -23.23 18.15
CA MET A 466 -11.65 -23.72 17.80
C MET A 466 -12.25 -23.02 16.56
N GLY A 467 -11.48 -22.21 15.84
CA GLY A 467 -11.94 -21.44 14.69
C GLY A 467 -11.04 -20.23 14.41
N ASN A 468 -11.48 -19.34 13.52
CA ASN A 468 -10.74 -18.12 13.16
C ASN A 468 -10.69 -17.15 14.35
N SER A 469 -9.52 -16.56 14.62
CA SER A 469 -9.31 -15.53 15.65
C SER A 469 -8.55 -14.34 15.06
N SER A 470 -9.10 -13.14 15.24
CA SER A 470 -8.38 -11.89 14.93
C SER A 470 -7.36 -11.52 16.02
N GLU A 471 -7.49 -12.11 17.21
CA GLU A 471 -6.55 -11.93 18.32
C GLU A 471 -5.47 -13.01 18.33
N ALA A 472 -4.38 -12.75 19.05
CA ALA A 472 -3.34 -13.74 19.29
C ALA A 472 -3.93 -14.93 20.07
N VAL A 473 -3.70 -16.15 19.58
CA VAL A 473 -4.14 -17.38 20.26
C VAL A 473 -3.28 -17.71 21.47
N GLY A 474 -2.11 -17.07 21.56
CA GLY A 474 -1.24 -17.16 22.71
C GLY A 474 0.03 -16.34 22.53
N ARG A 475 0.94 -16.49 23.50
CA ARG A 475 2.25 -15.85 23.51
C ARG A 475 3.30 -16.87 23.89
N LEU A 476 4.39 -16.93 23.14
CA LEU A 476 5.55 -17.74 23.43
C LEU A 476 6.54 -16.87 24.21
N CYS A 477 6.85 -17.25 25.44
CA CYS A 477 7.83 -16.55 26.28
C CYS A 477 9.17 -17.29 26.18
N VAL A 478 10.19 -16.62 25.66
CA VAL A 478 11.51 -17.20 25.39
C VAL A 478 12.55 -16.45 26.19
N GLU A 479 13.30 -17.16 27.03
CA GLU A 479 14.50 -16.63 27.68
C GLU A 479 15.64 -16.65 26.65
N LYS A 480 16.27 -15.50 26.39
CA LYS A 480 17.39 -15.39 25.44
C LYS A 480 18.28 -14.20 25.75
N GLU A 481 19.47 -14.15 25.14
CA GLU A 481 20.31 -12.96 25.19
C GLU A 481 19.79 -11.83 24.28
N GLU A 482 20.10 -10.57 24.60
CA GLU A 482 19.56 -9.38 23.92
C GLU A 482 19.74 -9.39 22.40
N ASN A 483 20.89 -9.90 21.95
CA ASN A 483 21.36 -9.80 20.57
C ASN A 483 21.25 -11.10 19.76
N GLU A 484 20.54 -12.11 20.26
CA GLU A 484 20.41 -13.38 19.54
C GLU A 484 19.21 -13.40 18.59
N PHE A 485 19.43 -13.90 17.38
CA PHE A 485 18.37 -14.32 16.46
C PHE A 485 17.74 -15.61 16.95
N ILE A 486 16.42 -15.71 16.83
CA ILE A 486 15.70 -16.96 17.06
C ILE A 486 14.76 -17.24 15.89
N ILE A 487 14.47 -18.52 15.67
CA ILE A 487 13.45 -18.96 14.71
C ILE A 487 12.25 -19.42 15.51
N VAL A 488 11.10 -18.78 15.30
CA VAL A 488 9.83 -19.27 15.84
C VAL A 488 9.09 -20.02 14.75
N ARG A 489 8.97 -21.33 14.95
CA ARG A 489 8.22 -22.24 14.10
C ARG A 489 6.83 -22.44 14.66
N THR A 490 5.83 -22.22 13.84
CA THR A 490 4.43 -22.47 14.18
C THR A 490 3.90 -23.60 13.32
N MET A 491 3.19 -24.53 13.95
CA MET A 491 2.65 -25.74 13.33
C MET A 491 1.19 -25.91 13.69
N ILE A 492 0.37 -26.22 12.70
CA ILE A 492 -1.04 -26.58 12.91
C ILE A 492 -1.10 -28.10 13.04
N MET A 493 -1.43 -28.59 14.23
CA MET A 493 -1.43 -30.00 14.58
C MET A 493 -2.86 -30.54 14.67
N ARG A 494 -3.10 -31.69 14.04
CA ARG A 494 -4.34 -32.49 14.16
C ARG A 494 -4.00 -33.95 14.25
N ASN A 495 -4.49 -34.64 15.28
CA ASN A 495 -4.24 -36.09 15.46
C ASN A 495 -2.74 -36.46 15.35
N ASN A 496 -1.85 -35.60 15.88
CA ASN A 496 -0.39 -35.68 15.77
C ASN A 496 0.21 -35.52 14.36
N GLU A 497 -0.57 -35.11 13.37
CA GLU A 497 -0.10 -34.75 12.04
C GLU A 497 0.02 -33.23 11.89
N CYS A 498 1.08 -32.79 11.20
CA CYS A 498 1.31 -31.37 10.91
C CYS A 498 0.61 -31.00 9.60
N ALA A 499 -0.50 -30.28 9.70
CA ALA A 499 -1.28 -29.79 8.55
C ALA A 499 -0.64 -28.56 7.88
N GLY A 500 0.19 -27.82 8.61
CA GLY A 500 0.86 -26.64 8.09
C GLY A 500 2.00 -26.19 9.01
N LYS A 501 3.06 -25.66 8.40
CA LYS A 501 4.26 -25.15 9.08
C LYS A 501 4.64 -23.78 8.54
N THR A 502 5.04 -22.88 9.43
CA THR A 502 5.54 -21.53 9.13
C THR A 502 6.70 -21.18 10.06
N ASP A 503 7.80 -20.71 9.46
CA ASP A 503 8.98 -20.24 10.20
C ASP A 503 9.05 -18.70 10.14
N THR A 504 9.24 -18.08 11.31
CA THR A 504 9.47 -16.63 11.44
C THR A 504 10.82 -16.42 12.11
N LEU A 505 11.73 -15.73 11.42
CA LEU A 505 12.94 -15.19 12.06
C LEU A 505 12.53 -14.00 12.94
N ILE A 506 12.83 -14.08 14.23
CA ILE A 506 12.69 -12.96 15.16
C ILE A 506 14.05 -12.31 15.29
N THR A 507 14.12 -11.04 14.89
CA THR A 507 15.37 -10.27 14.91
C THR A 507 15.53 -9.58 16.26
N PRO A 508 16.74 -9.55 16.84
CA PRO A 508 17.00 -8.76 18.04
C PRO A 508 16.93 -7.26 17.73
N GLU A 509 16.83 -6.44 18.77
CA GLU A 509 16.85 -4.98 18.62
C GLU A 509 18.20 -4.53 18.05
N GLY A 510 18.20 -3.88 16.88
CA GLY A 510 19.41 -3.47 16.18
C GLY A 510 20.17 -4.58 15.44
N GLY A 511 19.70 -5.83 15.47
CA GLY A 511 20.34 -6.94 14.74
C GLY A 511 20.31 -6.76 13.22
N MET A 512 21.43 -6.99 12.55
CA MET A 512 21.53 -6.91 11.10
C MET A 512 21.58 -8.31 10.49
N LEU A 513 20.98 -8.50 9.30
CA LEU A 513 20.96 -9.83 8.65
C LEU A 513 22.35 -10.35 8.27
N LYS A 514 23.36 -9.47 8.17
CA LYS A 514 24.77 -9.87 7.99
C LYS A 514 25.36 -10.60 9.20
N ASP A 515 24.75 -10.45 10.37
CA ASP A 515 25.22 -11.07 11.61
C ASP A 515 24.73 -12.52 11.75
N LEU A 516 23.92 -13.00 10.79
CA LEU A 516 23.53 -14.40 10.71
C LEU A 516 24.77 -15.28 10.49
N SER A 517 24.92 -16.31 11.32
CA SER A 517 25.96 -17.32 11.15
C SER A 517 25.80 -18.00 9.80
N ASN A 518 26.90 -18.13 9.07
CA ASN A 518 26.89 -18.83 7.79
C ASN A 518 26.57 -20.32 7.97
N THR A 519 25.98 -20.92 6.95
CA THR A 519 25.66 -22.35 6.90
C THR A 519 25.78 -22.90 5.48
N GLN A 520 25.61 -24.21 5.32
CA GLN A 520 25.74 -24.90 4.05
C GLN A 520 24.51 -25.75 3.75
N LEU A 521 24.01 -25.64 2.52
CA LEU A 521 22.97 -26.52 1.99
C LEU A 521 23.56 -27.49 0.98
N LEU A 522 23.17 -28.77 1.09
CA LEU A 522 23.60 -29.82 0.16
C LEU A 522 22.39 -30.44 -0.52
N LEU A 523 22.43 -30.56 -1.85
CA LEU A 523 21.48 -31.38 -2.60
C LEU A 523 21.91 -32.86 -2.50
N ARG A 524 21.15 -33.67 -1.78
CA ARG A 524 21.40 -35.11 -1.62
C ARG A 524 20.10 -35.89 -1.68
N ASP A 525 20.11 -37.00 -2.42
CA ASP A 525 18.97 -37.94 -2.51
C ASP A 525 17.64 -37.28 -2.91
N GLY A 526 17.71 -36.26 -3.77
CA GLY A 526 16.54 -35.51 -4.23
C GLY A 526 15.97 -34.54 -3.19
N ALA A 527 16.73 -34.19 -2.15
CA ALA A 527 16.36 -33.20 -1.14
C ALA A 527 17.50 -32.19 -0.91
N ILE A 528 17.13 -30.96 -0.57
CA ILE A 528 18.07 -29.95 -0.08
C ILE A 528 18.11 -30.09 1.44
N ALA A 529 19.28 -30.41 1.98
CA ALA A 529 19.51 -30.59 3.40
C ALA A 529 20.42 -29.49 3.95
N ASN A 530 20.11 -28.97 5.13
CA ASN A 530 21.04 -28.14 5.88
C ASN A 530 22.06 -29.03 6.60
N VAL A 531 23.31 -28.98 6.14
CA VAL A 531 24.42 -29.78 6.70
C VAL A 531 25.33 -28.96 7.60
N GLY A 532 25.08 -27.65 7.72
CA GLY A 532 25.83 -26.78 8.62
C GLY A 532 25.32 -26.82 10.06
N GLU A 533 26.09 -26.22 10.95
CA GLU A 533 25.78 -26.13 12.40
C GLU A 533 24.79 -25.01 12.72
N SER A 534 24.43 -24.17 11.74
CA SER A 534 23.47 -23.09 11.91
C SER A 534 22.27 -23.24 10.96
N ALA A 535 21.11 -22.74 11.36
CA ALA A 535 19.90 -22.75 10.59
C ALA A 535 20.05 -21.92 9.30
N ALA A 536 19.59 -22.46 8.18
CA ALA A 536 19.52 -21.76 6.92
C ALA A 536 18.23 -20.93 6.86
N VAL A 537 18.36 -19.62 6.69
CA VAL A 537 17.24 -18.67 6.75
C VAL A 537 16.80 -18.24 5.35
N GLY A 538 15.48 -18.16 5.14
CA GLY A 538 14.92 -17.67 3.88
C GLY A 538 15.07 -18.68 2.73
N VAL A 539 15.18 -19.97 3.07
CA VAL A 539 15.33 -21.05 2.10
C VAL A 539 14.08 -21.15 1.25
N CYS A 540 14.24 -20.99 -0.06
CA CYS A 540 13.18 -21.11 -1.04
C CYS A 540 13.43 -22.33 -1.95
N VAL A 541 12.51 -23.28 -1.99
CA VAL A 541 12.58 -24.46 -2.87
C VAL A 541 11.32 -24.53 -3.72
N PRO A 542 11.34 -23.94 -4.93
CA PRO A 542 10.16 -23.82 -5.79
C PRO A 542 9.45 -25.13 -6.09
N GLY A 543 10.19 -26.22 -6.30
CA GLY A 543 9.62 -27.54 -6.61
C GLY A 543 8.77 -28.12 -5.47
N SER A 544 9.08 -27.77 -4.24
CA SER A 544 8.32 -28.20 -3.06
C SER A 544 7.41 -27.11 -2.51
N GLU A 545 7.28 -26.01 -3.25
CA GLU A 545 6.52 -24.82 -2.87
C GLU A 545 6.87 -24.33 -1.45
N TYR A 546 8.15 -24.48 -1.07
CA TYR A 546 8.63 -24.24 0.28
C TYR A 546 9.32 -22.88 0.37
N PHE A 547 8.97 -22.13 1.43
CA PHE A 547 9.68 -20.94 1.89
C PHE A 547 9.73 -20.96 3.42
N GLY A 548 10.92 -20.87 4.01
CA GLY A 548 11.08 -20.94 5.46
C GLY A 548 12.54 -21.03 5.92
N CYS A 549 12.75 -21.71 7.05
CA CYS A 549 14.07 -21.99 7.58
C CYS A 549 14.30 -23.51 7.69
N LEU A 550 15.50 -23.96 7.34
CA LEU A 550 15.95 -25.34 7.61
C LEU A 550 16.86 -25.33 8.83
N LEU A 551 16.46 -25.97 9.92
CA LEU A 551 17.33 -26.17 11.08
C LEU A 551 18.47 -27.14 10.72
N PRO A 552 19.58 -27.19 11.47
CA PRO A 552 20.65 -28.17 11.26
C PRO A 552 20.11 -29.60 11.14
N GLY A 553 20.50 -30.30 10.08
CA GLY A 553 20.05 -31.66 9.78
C GLY A 553 18.68 -31.78 9.10
N GLU A 554 17.90 -30.69 8.99
CA GLU A 554 16.63 -30.72 8.27
C GLU A 554 16.82 -30.75 6.76
N SER A 555 15.83 -31.32 6.07
CA SER A 555 15.80 -31.32 4.61
C SER A 555 14.41 -31.05 4.06
N VAL A 556 14.38 -30.60 2.80
CA VAL A 556 13.16 -30.41 2.03
C VAL A 556 13.33 -31.12 0.68
N PRO A 557 12.35 -31.93 0.23
CA PRO A 557 12.44 -32.62 -1.05
C PRO A 557 12.53 -31.64 -2.22
N VAL A 558 12.95 -32.11 -3.39
CA VAL A 558 12.99 -31.37 -4.66
C VAL A 558 12.28 -32.21 -5.72
N SER A 559 11.12 -31.74 -6.19
CA SER A 559 10.33 -32.43 -7.21
C SER A 559 10.94 -32.28 -8.62
N THR A 560 12.03 -33.03 -8.89
CA THR A 560 12.58 -33.37 -10.21
C THR A 560 13.14 -32.27 -11.13
N GLY A 561 14.37 -32.49 -11.61
CA GLY A 561 14.81 -32.11 -12.96
C GLY A 561 15.92 -31.06 -13.06
N ARG A 562 15.80 -29.95 -12.32
CA ARG A 562 16.89 -28.98 -12.09
C ARG A 562 16.64 -28.33 -10.74
N PRO A 563 17.68 -28.07 -9.93
CA PRO A 563 17.54 -27.17 -8.80
C PRO A 563 17.16 -25.80 -9.37
N GLY A 564 15.86 -25.53 -9.47
CA GLY A 564 15.39 -24.16 -9.60
C GLY A 564 15.93 -23.44 -8.37
N PHE A 565 16.81 -22.46 -8.60
CA PHE A 565 17.37 -21.50 -7.65
C PHE A 565 16.99 -21.77 -6.18
N THR A 566 17.90 -22.38 -5.43
CA THR A 566 17.81 -22.42 -3.97
C THR A 566 18.46 -21.16 -3.45
N GLU A 567 17.64 -20.20 -3.03
CA GLU A 567 18.11 -18.97 -2.37
C GLU A 567 18.06 -19.17 -0.86
N GLY A 568 19.01 -18.59 -0.15
CA GLY A 568 18.99 -18.48 1.31
C GLY A 568 19.98 -17.43 1.80
N LEU A 569 19.63 -16.75 2.89
CA LEU A 569 20.29 -15.53 3.33
C LEU A 569 21.70 -15.73 3.86
N ASN A 570 22.01 -16.88 4.44
CA ASN A 570 23.26 -17.15 5.14
C ASN A 570 23.95 -18.41 4.60
N ILE A 571 23.66 -18.79 3.36
CA ILE A 571 24.28 -19.93 2.70
C ILE A 571 25.65 -19.52 2.14
N ILE A 572 26.67 -20.33 2.39
CA ILE A 572 27.93 -20.31 1.64
C ILE A 572 27.85 -21.41 0.57
N GLU A 573 28.27 -21.07 -0.66
CA GLU A 573 28.39 -22.03 -1.77
C GLU A 573 29.47 -23.10 -1.53
#